data_AF-A0A0A7LSD2-F1
#
_entry.id   AF-A0A0A7LSD2-F1
#
_cell.length_a   1.000
_cell.length_b   1.000
_cell.length_c   1.000
_cell.angle_alpha   90.00
_cell.angle_beta   90.00
_cell.angle_gamma   90.00
#
_symmetry.space_group_name_H-M   'P 1'
#
loop_
_entity.id
_entity.type
_entity.pdbx_description
1 polymer ?
#
loop_
_entity_poly.entity_id
_entity_poly.type
_entity_poly.pdbx_seq_one_letter_code
_entity_poly.pdbx_strand_id
1 'polypeptide(L)'
;MNTKLVMTLSAAALILAGLSLTFLPNEIARLSGVGQAPVLNVLLQTLGALYFAFAMLNWMTKGSRIGGIYNRPIALANFAHFFMVALALLKALMSNPQLPAGLWLVAGVYAVFAGLFSLILFRHPLAEPEVSV
;
A
#
# COMPACT_ATOMS: atom_id res chain seq x y z
N MET A 1 4.60 -7.83 17.51
CA MET A 1 3.90 -6.88 16.62
C MET A 1 2.72 -7.62 16.00
N ASN A 2 1.53 -7.02 16.01
CA ASN A 2 0.32 -7.65 15.46
C ASN A 2 0.31 -7.55 13.92
N THR A 3 0.94 -8.50 13.24
CA THR A 3 1.03 -8.55 11.78
C THR A 3 -0.36 -8.63 11.13
N LYS A 4 -1.30 -9.35 11.75
CA LYS A 4 -2.69 -9.46 11.27
C LYS A 4 -3.36 -8.09 11.15
N LEU A 5 -3.17 -7.21 12.15
CA LEU A 5 -3.69 -5.85 12.09
C LEU A 5 -3.06 -5.05 10.95
N VAL A 6 -1.72 -5.09 10.80
CA VAL A 6 -1.00 -4.38 9.72
C VAL A 6 -1.47 -4.84 8.35
N MET A 7 -1.63 -6.15 8.15
CA MET A 7 -2.13 -6.74 6.90
C MET A 7 -3.59 -6.36 6.63
N THR A 8 -4.42 -6.29 7.67
CA THR A 8 -5.84 -5.89 7.54
C THR A 8 -5.98 -4.41 7.16
N LEU A 9 -5.24 -3.53 7.83
CA LEU A 9 -5.30 -2.09 7.57
C LEU A 9 -4.69 -1.74 6.21
N SER A 10 -3.59 -2.37 5.83
CA SER A 10 -3.00 -2.17 4.49
C SER A 10 -3.92 -2.70 3.40
N ALA A 11 -4.57 -3.85 3.60
CA ALA A 11 -5.59 -4.34 2.67
C ALA A 11 -6.76 -3.35 2.54
N ALA A 12 -7.30 -2.83 3.65
CA ALA A 12 -8.39 -1.86 3.59
C ALA A 12 -7.98 -0.57 2.82
N ALA A 13 -6.79 -0.03 3.10
CA ALA A 13 -6.27 1.14 2.40
C ALA A 13 -6.11 0.90 0.89
N LEU A 14 -5.55 -0.26 0.51
CA LEU A 14 -5.33 -0.61 -0.89
C LEU A 14 -6.63 -0.99 -1.62
N ILE A 15 -7.64 -1.56 -0.94
CA ILE A 15 -8.98 -1.75 -1.50
C ILE A 15 -9.60 -0.39 -1.82
N LEU A 16 -9.58 0.54 -0.87
CA LEU A 16 -10.16 1.87 -1.07
C LEU A 16 -9.49 2.60 -2.25
N ALA A 17 -8.15 2.55 -2.33
CA ALA A 17 -7.41 3.14 -3.44
C ALA A 17 -7.69 2.40 -4.76
N GLY A 18 -7.67 1.07 -4.76
CA GLY A 18 -7.90 0.23 -5.93
C GLY A 18 -9.29 0.44 -6.54
N LEU A 19 -10.34 0.37 -5.72
CA LEU A 19 -11.71 0.60 -6.15
C LEU A 19 -11.91 2.03 -6.65
N SER A 20 -11.33 3.02 -5.99
CA SER A 20 -11.44 4.42 -6.43
C SER A 20 -10.79 4.63 -7.80
N LEU A 21 -9.59 4.09 -8.02
CA LEU A 21 -8.89 4.22 -9.30
C LEU A 21 -9.56 3.42 -10.43
N THR A 22 -10.14 2.26 -10.14
CA THR A 22 -10.83 1.43 -11.13
C THR A 22 -12.20 1.97 -11.51
N PHE A 23 -13.01 2.41 -10.54
CA PHE A 23 -14.39 2.80 -10.79
C PHE A 23 -14.64 4.30 -10.90
N LEU A 24 -13.71 5.15 -10.41
CA LEU A 24 -13.81 6.60 -10.45
C LEU A 24 -12.59 7.28 -11.14
N PRO A 25 -12.05 6.77 -12.26
CA PRO A 25 -10.84 7.32 -12.86
C PRO A 25 -11.03 8.76 -13.38
N ASN A 26 -12.21 9.09 -13.90
CA ASN A 26 -12.52 10.43 -14.41
C ASN A 26 -12.55 11.47 -13.28
N GLU A 27 -13.16 11.10 -12.15
CA GLU A 27 -13.24 11.93 -10.94
C GLU A 27 -11.83 12.22 -10.42
N ILE A 28 -10.98 11.19 -10.33
CA ILE A 28 -9.61 11.31 -9.86
C ILE A 28 -8.77 12.20 -10.82
N ALA A 29 -8.89 12.00 -12.13
CA ALA A 29 -8.17 12.82 -13.12
C ALA A 29 -8.58 14.29 -13.02
N ARG A 30 -9.89 14.56 -12.95
CA ARG A 30 -10.46 15.91 -12.81
C ARG A 30 -10.02 16.59 -11.51
N LEU A 31 -10.07 15.88 -10.37
CA LEU A 31 -9.62 16.40 -9.07
C LEU A 31 -8.11 16.69 -9.05
N SER A 32 -7.34 15.97 -9.87
CA SER A 32 -5.89 16.17 -10.00
C SER A 32 -5.53 17.33 -10.93
N GLY A 33 -6.51 18.00 -11.56
CA GLY A 33 -6.29 19.07 -12.53
C GLY A 33 -5.64 18.59 -13.83
N VAL A 34 -5.56 17.28 -14.04
CA VAL A 34 -5.03 16.68 -15.26
C VAL A 34 -6.18 16.58 -16.25
N GLY A 35 -5.94 17.03 -17.50
CA GLY A 35 -6.94 16.94 -18.56
C GLY A 35 -7.45 15.51 -18.76
N GLN A 36 -8.70 15.37 -19.21
CA GLN A 36 -9.27 14.05 -19.48
C GLN A 36 -8.66 13.47 -20.75
N ALA A 37 -7.80 12.47 -20.57
CA ALA A 37 -7.22 11.69 -21.66
C ALA A 37 -7.69 10.23 -21.54
N PRO A 38 -8.26 9.61 -22.60
CA PRO A 38 -8.71 8.23 -22.54
C PRO A 38 -7.62 7.25 -22.09
N VAL A 39 -6.37 7.49 -22.50
CA VAL A 39 -5.21 6.70 -22.08
C VAL A 39 -4.95 6.81 -20.58
N LEU A 40 -5.08 8.01 -20.00
CA LEU A 40 -4.91 8.21 -18.56
C LEU A 40 -5.92 7.40 -17.76
N ASN A 41 -7.19 7.35 -18.20
CA ASN A 41 -8.22 6.56 -17.53
C ASN A 41 -7.88 5.07 -17.50
N VAL A 42 -7.43 4.52 -18.63
CA VAL A 42 -7.00 3.11 -18.70
C VAL A 42 -5.81 2.85 -17.78
N LEU A 43 -4.85 3.79 -17.71
CA LEU A 43 -3.71 3.69 -16.80
C LEU A 43 -4.14 3.72 -15.33
N LEU A 44 -5.05 4.62 -14.95
CA LEU A 44 -5.60 4.69 -13.60
C LEU A 44 -6.34 3.40 -13.25
N GLN A 45 -7.17 2.88 -14.14
CA GLN A 45 -7.90 1.63 -13.92
C GLN A 45 -6.97 0.42 -13.75
N THR A 46 -5.91 0.36 -14.56
CA THR A 46 -4.88 -0.69 -14.48
C THR A 46 -4.12 -0.60 -13.16
N LEU A 47 -3.75 0.60 -12.72
CA LEU A 47 -3.14 0.83 -11.42
C LEU A 47 -4.10 0.47 -10.27
N GLY A 48 -5.39 0.77 -10.42
CA GLY A 48 -6.43 0.38 -9.47
C GLY A 48 -6.55 -1.15 -9.32
N ALA A 49 -6.51 -1.87 -10.44
CA ALA A 49 -6.49 -3.34 -10.44
C ALA A 49 -5.24 -3.90 -9.74
N LEU A 50 -4.07 -3.28 -9.96
CA LEU A 50 -2.83 -3.65 -9.26
C LEU A 50 -2.95 -3.45 -7.74
N TYR A 51 -3.50 -2.32 -7.30
CA TYR A 51 -3.72 -2.04 -5.88
C TYR A 51 -4.72 -3.01 -5.26
N PHE A 52 -5.82 -3.30 -5.96
CA PHE A 52 -6.79 -4.28 -5.51
C PHE A 52 -6.17 -5.68 -5.37
N ALA A 53 -5.34 -6.11 -6.33
CA ALA A 53 -4.63 -7.38 -6.27
C ALA A 53 -3.71 -7.48 -5.04
N PHE A 54 -2.91 -6.43 -4.77
CA PHE A 54 -2.10 -6.35 -3.54
C PHE A 54 -2.97 -6.37 -2.27
N ALA A 55 -4.11 -5.67 -2.31
CA ALA A 55 -5.03 -5.65 -1.19
C ALA A 55 -5.60 -7.05 -0.89
N MET A 56 -5.94 -7.80 -1.93
CA MET A 56 -6.41 -9.18 -1.81
C MET A 56 -5.30 -10.11 -1.29
N LEU A 57 -4.05 -9.94 -1.75
CA LEU A 57 -2.91 -10.67 -1.19
C LEU A 57 -2.78 -10.41 0.32
N ASN A 58 -2.87 -9.15 0.75
CA ASN A 58 -2.78 -8.81 2.17
C ASN A 58 -3.97 -9.36 2.97
N TRP A 59 -5.18 -9.26 2.42
CA TRP A 59 -6.39 -9.75 3.07
C TRP A 59 -6.37 -11.27 3.23
N MET A 60 -5.99 -12.01 2.20
CA MET A 60 -6.01 -13.47 2.22
C MET A 60 -4.90 -14.05 3.09
N THR A 61 -3.78 -13.35 3.26
CA THR A 61 -2.64 -13.84 4.05
C THR A 61 -2.56 -13.30 5.47
N LYS A 62 -3.45 -12.38 5.87
CA LYS A 62 -3.45 -11.73 7.21
C LYS A 62 -3.45 -12.70 8.41
N GLY A 63 -3.93 -13.93 8.24
CA GLY A 63 -3.96 -14.96 9.29
C GLY A 63 -2.66 -15.74 9.44
N SER A 64 -1.73 -15.61 8.50
CA SER A 64 -0.48 -16.39 8.45
C SER A 64 0.66 -15.69 9.21
N ARG A 65 1.72 -16.45 9.54
CA ARG A 65 2.96 -15.89 10.10
C ARG A 65 3.72 -15.09 9.04
N ILE A 66 3.61 -13.76 9.08
CA ILE A 66 4.27 -12.83 8.13
C ILE A 66 5.74 -12.61 8.51
N GLY A 67 6.64 -12.54 7.51
CA GLY A 67 8.07 -12.27 7.69
C GLY A 67 8.97 -13.51 7.79
N GLY A 68 8.41 -14.68 8.11
CA GLY A 68 9.11 -15.97 8.03
C GLY A 68 9.33 -16.43 6.58
N ILE A 69 10.09 -17.52 6.36
CA ILE A 69 10.57 -17.96 5.04
C ILE A 69 9.44 -17.99 3.98
N TYR A 70 8.26 -18.49 4.33
CA TYR A 70 7.12 -18.59 3.41
C TYR A 70 6.46 -17.24 3.05
N ASN A 71 6.32 -16.31 4.00
CA ASN A 71 5.62 -15.03 3.80
C ASN A 71 6.56 -13.83 3.73
N ARG A 72 7.88 -14.06 3.72
CA ARG A 72 8.90 -13.01 3.54
C ARG A 72 8.78 -12.30 2.19
N PRO A 73 8.49 -12.98 1.06
CA PRO A 73 8.26 -12.29 -0.21
C PRO A 73 7.09 -11.30 -0.15
N ILE A 74 6.02 -11.62 0.58
CA ILE A 74 4.85 -10.73 0.75
C ILE A 74 5.22 -9.49 1.58
N ALA A 75 5.99 -9.69 2.65
CA ALA A 75 6.51 -8.57 3.46
C ALA A 75 7.41 -7.66 2.62
N LEU A 76 8.29 -8.24 1.80
CA LEU A 76 9.17 -7.50 0.89
C LEU A 76 8.39 -6.73 -0.18
N ALA A 77 7.40 -7.35 -0.82
CA ALA A 77 6.58 -6.72 -1.84
C ALA A 77 5.82 -5.51 -1.29
N ASN A 78 5.21 -5.66 -0.11
CA ASN A 78 4.55 -4.54 0.57
C ASN A 78 5.54 -3.45 0.98
N PHE A 79 6.69 -3.81 1.58
CA PHE A 79 7.73 -2.85 1.92
C PHE A 79 8.16 -2.05 0.69
N ALA A 80 8.51 -2.73 -0.39
CA ALA A 80 8.92 -2.15 -1.66
C ALA A 80 7.85 -1.18 -2.19
N HIS A 81 6.58 -1.61 -2.26
CA HIS A 81 5.48 -0.77 -2.70
C HIS A 81 5.33 0.50 -1.83
N PHE A 82 5.16 0.33 -0.52
CA PHE A 82 4.89 1.46 0.36
C PHE A 82 6.08 2.42 0.45
N PHE A 83 7.31 1.89 0.49
CA PHE A 83 8.53 2.68 0.55
C PHE A 83 8.77 3.49 -0.72
N MET A 84 8.69 2.87 -1.90
CA MET A 84 8.93 3.58 -3.16
C MET A 84 7.88 4.67 -3.41
N VAL A 85 6.61 4.40 -3.11
CA VAL A 85 5.56 5.41 -3.24
C VAL A 85 5.73 6.53 -2.21
N ALA A 86 6.09 6.23 -0.96
CA ALA A 86 6.38 7.26 0.04
C ALA A 86 7.50 8.20 -0.42
N LEU A 87 8.59 7.65 -0.97
CA LEU A 87 9.70 8.45 -1.49
C LEU A 87 9.29 9.30 -2.70
N ALA A 88 8.52 8.72 -3.63
CA ALA A 88 8.03 9.44 -4.80
C ALA A 88 7.14 10.63 -4.39
N LEU A 89 6.21 10.42 -3.45
CA LEU A 89 5.33 11.47 -2.93
C LEU A 89 6.12 12.55 -2.18
N LEU A 90 7.04 12.15 -1.31
CA LEU A 90 7.86 13.09 -0.55
C LEU A 90 8.68 13.99 -1.49
N LYS A 91 9.32 13.40 -2.49
CA LYS A 91 10.05 14.14 -3.52
C LYS A 91 9.15 15.11 -4.27
N ALA A 92 7.97 14.64 -4.71
CA ALA A 92 7.02 15.48 -5.45
C ALA A 92 6.53 16.68 -4.61
N LEU A 93 6.17 16.44 -3.34
CA LEU A 93 5.69 17.46 -2.40
C LEU A 93 6.76 18.49 -2.06
N MET A 94 8.01 18.07 -1.86
CA MET A 94 9.12 18.97 -1.59
C MET A 94 9.49 19.83 -2.82
N SER A 95 9.41 19.26 -4.02
CA SER A 95 9.74 19.99 -5.26
C SER A 95 8.59 20.86 -5.77
N ASN A 96 7.35 20.60 -5.37
CA ASN A 96 6.16 21.30 -5.88
C ASN A 96 5.25 21.75 -4.73
N PRO A 97 5.51 22.91 -4.11
CA PRO A 97 4.71 23.42 -2.99
C PRO A 97 3.24 23.69 -3.33
N GLN A 98 2.89 23.77 -4.62
CA GLN A 98 1.53 23.99 -5.11
C GLN A 98 0.66 22.72 -5.08
N LEU A 99 1.24 21.55 -4.79
CA LEU A 99 0.46 20.31 -4.70
C LEU A 99 -0.52 20.36 -3.51
N PRO A 100 -1.72 19.76 -3.65
CA PRO A 100 -2.72 19.74 -2.60
C PRO A 100 -2.19 19.24 -1.25
N ALA A 101 -2.48 19.97 -0.17
CA ALA A 101 -2.05 19.60 1.18
C ALA A 101 -2.48 18.19 1.60
N GLY A 102 -3.60 17.68 1.07
CA GLY A 102 -4.07 16.31 1.31
C GLY A 102 -3.07 15.21 0.90
N LEU A 103 -2.17 15.48 -0.06
CA LEU A 103 -1.12 14.54 -0.46
C LEU A 103 -0.09 14.30 0.66
N TRP A 104 0.09 15.23 1.60
CA TRP A 104 0.93 14.99 2.77
C TRP A 104 0.35 13.90 3.68
N LEU A 105 -0.97 13.85 3.82
CA LEU A 105 -1.64 12.79 4.58
C LEU A 105 -1.44 11.44 3.90
N VAL A 106 -1.58 11.39 2.57
CA VAL A 106 -1.31 10.17 1.79
C VAL A 106 0.15 9.74 1.95
N ALA A 107 1.11 10.66 1.82
CA ALA A 107 2.53 10.38 2.02
C ALA A 107 2.82 9.85 3.44
N GLY A 108 2.17 10.42 4.47
CA GLY A 108 2.26 9.94 5.85
C GLY A 108 1.76 8.51 6.02
N VAL A 109 0.61 8.17 5.43
CA VAL A 109 0.06 6.80 5.45
C VAL A 109 1.03 5.82 4.79
N TYR A 110 1.56 6.17 3.63
CA TYR A 110 2.55 5.36 2.91
C TYR A 110 3.85 5.18 3.72
N ALA A 111 4.36 6.25 4.34
CA ALA A 111 5.55 6.20 5.19
C ALA A 111 5.36 5.31 6.44
N VAL A 112 4.18 5.39 7.08
CA VAL A 112 3.84 4.52 8.23
C VAL A 112 3.86 3.06 7.82
N PHE A 113 3.19 2.69 6.71
CA PHE A 113 3.21 1.32 6.23
C PHE A 113 4.61 0.87 5.79
N ALA A 114 5.40 1.74 5.17
CA ALA A 114 6.79 1.43 4.82
C ALA A 114 7.62 1.11 6.07
N GLY A 115 7.49 1.90 7.14
CA GLY A 115 8.12 1.63 8.43
C GLY A 115 7.66 0.31 9.05
N LEU A 116 6.35 0.05 9.06
CA LEU A 116 5.80 -1.20 9.57
C LEU A 116 6.32 -2.41 8.79
N PHE A 117 6.24 -2.41 7.46
CA PHE A 117 6.73 -3.49 6.60
C PHE A 117 8.25 -3.69 6.65
N SER A 118 9.02 -2.62 6.86
CA SER A 118 10.45 -2.73 7.18
C SER A 118 10.67 -3.50 8.49
N LEU A 119 9.92 -3.16 9.56
CA LEU A 119 10.00 -3.89 10.82
C LEU A 119 9.60 -5.37 10.67
N ILE A 120 8.57 -5.67 9.86
CA ILE A 120 8.16 -7.06 9.57
C ILE A 120 9.27 -7.83 8.82
N LEU A 121 9.92 -7.17 7.86
CA LEU A 121 10.88 -7.80 6.97
C LEU A 121 12.22 -8.10 7.66
N PHE A 122 12.69 -7.19 8.52
CA PHE A 122 14.02 -7.26 9.13
C PHE A 122 14.03 -7.82 10.56
N ARG A 123 12.88 -7.98 11.22
CA ARG A 123 12.80 -8.68 12.52
C ARG A 123 12.39 -10.14 12.30
N HIS A 124 13.09 -11.06 12.95
CA HIS A 124 12.71 -12.47 12.94
C HIS A 124 11.34 -12.66 13.62
N PRO A 125 10.45 -13.51 13.07
CA PRO A 125 9.22 -13.90 13.74
C PRO A 125 9.55 -14.60 15.07
N LEU A 126 8.86 -14.21 16.15
CA LEU A 126 8.94 -14.96 17.41
C LEU A 126 8.28 -16.33 17.22
N ALA A 127 8.90 -17.38 17.76
CA ALA A 127 8.32 -18.72 17.78
C ALA A 127 6.98 -18.70 18.54
N GLU A 128 5.99 -19.45 18.07
CA GLU A 128 4.81 -19.73 18.89
C GLU A 128 5.23 -20.66 20.05
N PRO A 129 4.65 -20.49 21.25
CA PRO A 129 4.85 -21.46 22.31
C PRO A 129 4.37 -22.83 21.81
N GLU A 130 5.19 -23.87 21.97
CA GLU A 130 4.80 -25.25 21.69
C GLU A 130 3.53 -25.55 22.49
N VAL A 131 2.43 -25.80 21.79
CA VAL A 131 1.26 -26.43 22.41
C VAL A 131 1.66 -27.89 22.61
N SER A 132 2.08 -28.23 23.83
CA SER A 132 2.24 -29.61 24.26
C SER A 132 0.88 -30.31 24.16
N VAL A 133 0.74 -31.19 23.15
CA VAL A 133 -0.41 -32.07 22.97
C VAL A 133 -0.31 -33.25 23.92
#